data_AF-A0A0G1WVH1-F1
#
_entry.id   AF-A0A0G1WVH1-F1
#
_cell.length_a   1.000
_cell.length_b   1.000
_cell.length_c   1.000
_cell.angle_alpha   90.00
_cell.angle_beta   90.00
_cell.angle_gamma   90.00
#
_symmetry.space_group_name_H-M   'P 1'
#
loop_
_entity.id
_entity.type
_entity.pdbx_description
1 polymer ?
#
loop_
_entity_poly.entity_id
_entity_poly.type
_entity_poly.pdbx_seq_one_letter_code
_entity_poly.pdbx_strand_id
1 'polypeptide(L)' 'MRMVFSKYNTSAGRCVFITDTLGDIREAKEHETGIVACPWGFHTREMLEEGIPFRIVNKPADLSDAVADYFSKETH' A
#
# COMPACT_ATOMS: atom_id res chain seq x y z
N MET A 1 -2.40 -0.19 12.09
CA MET A 1 -3.58 0.18 11.26
C MET A 1 -4.95 0.18 11.98
N ARG A 2 -5.17 -0.64 13.02
CA ARG A 2 -6.48 -0.81 13.70
C ARG A 2 -7.20 0.50 14.10
N MET A 3 -6.46 1.52 14.51
CA MET A 3 -7.03 2.82 14.90
C MET A 3 -7.73 3.53 13.72
N VAL A 4 -7.18 3.46 12.51
CA VAL A 4 -7.76 4.06 11.31
C VAL A 4 -9.08 3.36 10.95
N PHE A 5 -9.10 2.03 10.99
CA PHE A 5 -10.29 1.24 10.71
C PHE A 5 -11.45 1.57 11.66
N SER A 6 -11.17 1.63 12.97
CA SER A 6 -12.16 2.02 13.97
C SER A 6 -12.64 3.46 13.79
N LYS A 7 -11.71 4.40 13.62
CA LYS A 7 -12.02 5.84 13.51
C LYS A 7 -12.91 6.16 12.31
N TYR A 8 -12.71 5.48 11.18
CA TYR A 8 -13.45 5.75 9.94
C TYR A 8 -14.48 4.67 9.59
N ASN A 9 -14.75 3.73 10.52
CA ASN A 9 -15.64 2.58 10.29
C ASN A 9 -15.37 1.87 8.94
N THR A 10 -14.09 1.57 8.68
CA THR A 10 -13.61 0.95 7.45
C THR A 10 -12.85 -0.35 7.75
N SER A 11 -12.44 -1.08 6.72
CA SER A 11 -11.71 -2.34 6.83
C SER A 11 -10.58 -2.43 5.80
N ALA A 12 -9.70 -3.43 5.96
CA ALA A 12 -8.53 -3.63 5.11
C ALA A 12 -8.85 -3.68 3.61
N GLY A 13 -9.85 -4.45 3.19
CA GLY A 13 -10.27 -4.55 1.78
C GLY A 13 -10.90 -3.26 1.21
N ARG A 14 -11.16 -2.25 2.04
CA ARG A 14 -11.65 -0.93 1.61
C ARG A 14 -10.56 0.14 1.68
N CYS A 15 -9.31 -0.27 1.86
CA CYS A 15 -8.17 0.62 2.01
C CYS A 15 -6.99 0.12 1.19
N VAL A 16 -6.18 1.06 0.73
CA VAL A 16 -4.84 0.80 0.20
C VAL A 16 -3.88 1.69 0.97
N PHE A 17 -2.76 1.12 1.40
CA PHE A 17 -1.75 1.83 2.16
C PHE A 17 -0.59 2.24 1.27
N ILE A 18 -0.19 3.51 1.36
CA ILE A 18 0.91 4.08 0.58
C ILE A 18 2.05 4.38 1.54
N THR A 19 3.23 3.81 1.29
CA THR A 19 4.40 3.96 2.17
C THR A 19 5.72 3.90 1.40
N ASP A 20 6.79 4.40 2.00
CA ASP A 20 8.17 4.38 1.55
C ASP A 20 9.10 3.56 2.48
N THR A 21 8.55 2.79 3.42
CA THR A 21 9.34 1.95 4.34
C THR A 21 8.92 0.48 4.32
N LEU A 22 9.88 -0.41 4.54
CA LEU A 22 9.65 -1.86 4.59
C LEU A 22 8.93 -2.27 5.88
N GLY A 23 9.13 -1.54 6.97
CA GLY A 23 8.45 -1.78 8.25
C GLY A 23 6.93 -1.59 8.10
N ASP A 24 6.53 -0.49 7.47
CA ASP A 24 5.14 -0.18 7.16
C ASP A 24 4.50 -1.23 6.23
N ILE A 25 5.24 -1.71 5.23
CA ILE A 25 4.78 -2.78 4.34
C ILE A 25 4.49 -4.06 5.15
N ARG A 26 5.35 -4.41 6.11
CA ARG A 26 5.16 -5.59 6.97
C ARG A 26 3.95 -5.42 7.88
N GLU A 27 3.76 -4.26 8.52
CA GLU A 27 2.56 -3.98 9.34
C GLU A 27 1.28 -4.07 8.50
N ALA A 28 1.29 -3.54 7.28
CA ALA A 28 0.13 -3.57 6.40
C ALA A 28 -0.29 -4.99 6.01
N LYS A 29 0.70 -5.87 5.77
CA LYS A 29 0.45 -7.29 5.48
C LYS A 29 -0.18 -8.04 6.65
N GLU A 30 0.25 -7.77 7.89
CA GLU A 30 -0.35 -8.37 9.09
C GLU A 30 -1.84 -7.99 9.26
N HIS A 31 -2.28 -6.95 8.56
CA HIS A 31 -3.66 -6.48 8.53
C HIS A 31 -4.34 -6.69 7.18
N GLU A 32 -3.78 -7.51 6.29
CA GLU A 32 -4.36 -7.85 4.97
C GLU A 32 -4.71 -6.63 4.12
N THR A 33 -4.01 -5.50 4.32
CA THR A 33 -4.27 -4.25 3.60
C THR A 33 -3.39 -4.18 2.36
N GLY A 34 -3.97 -3.77 1.22
CA GLY A 34 -3.22 -3.57 -0.02
C GLY A 34 -2.13 -2.50 0.12
N ILE A 35 -1.06 -2.62 -0.67
CA ILE A 35 0.17 -1.86 -0.45
C ILE A 35 0.70 -1.27 -1.76
N VAL A 36 0.85 0.05 -1.80
CA VAL A 36 1.52 0.78 -2.87
C VAL A 36 2.80 1.39 -2.31
N ALA A 37 3.96 0.89 -2.73
CA ALA A 37 5.25 1.33 -2.23
C ALA A 37 5.85 2.44 -3.10
N CYS A 38 6.55 3.38 -2.46
CA CYS A 38 7.15 4.56 -3.09
C CYS A 38 8.67 4.61 -2.81
N PRO A 39 9.55 4.34 -3.78
CA PRO A 39 11.00 4.24 -3.60
C PRO A 39 11.72 5.59 -3.59
N TRP A 40 10.97 6.70 -3.65
CA TRP A 40 11.51 8.06 -3.63
C TRP A 40 11.52 8.69 -2.23
N GLY A 41 11.22 7.89 -1.20
CA GLY A 41 11.29 8.29 0.20
C GLY A 41 12.51 7.70 0.90
N PHE A 42 12.29 6.94 1.98
CA PHE A 42 13.33 6.46 2.88
C PHE A 42 14.05 5.18 2.41
N HIS A 43 13.32 4.13 2.04
CA HIS A 43 13.93 2.88 1.58
C HIS A 43 14.09 2.81 0.06
N THR A 44 15.10 2.05 -0.39
CA THR A 44 15.32 1.81 -1.82
C THR A 44 14.26 0.88 -2.39
N ARG A 45 14.12 0.88 -3.71
CA ARG A 45 13.22 -0.03 -4.44
C ARG A 45 13.46 -1.49 -4.05
N GLU A 46 14.71 -1.92 -3.98
CA GLU A 46 15.10 -3.30 -3.70
C GLU A 46 14.64 -3.73 -2.31
N MET A 47 14.79 -2.86 -1.31
CA MET A 47 14.29 -3.11 0.05
C MET A 47 12.76 -3.19 0.09
N LEU A 48 12.06 -2.36 -0.68
CA LEU A 48 10.59 -2.38 -0.74
C LEU A 48 10.07 -3.65 -1.44
N GLU A 49 10.79 -4.18 -2.43
CA GLU A 49 10.46 -5.43 -3.13
C GLU A 49 10.43 -6.65 -2.20
N GLU A 50 11.28 -6.69 -1.16
CA GLU A 50 11.22 -7.73 -0.11
C GLU A 50 9.86 -7.80 0.58
N GLY A 51 9.18 -6.65 0.64
CA GLY A 51 7.86 -6.50 1.20
C GLY A 51 6.74 -6.97 0.28
N ILE A 52 7.01 -7.38 -0.97
CA ILE A 52 6.03 -7.81 -2.00
C ILE A 52 4.78 -6.91 -2.01
N PRO A 53 4.92 -5.60 -2.26
CA PRO A 53 3.77 -4.70 -2.37
C PRO A 53 2.94 -5.04 -3.61
N PHE A 54 1.69 -4.61 -3.64
CA PHE A 54 0.84 -4.74 -4.82
C PHE A 54 1.44 -4.01 -6.03
N ARG A 55 2.04 -2.84 -5.79
CA ARG A 55 2.74 -2.05 -6.81
C ARG A 55 3.85 -1.22 -6.18
N ILE A 56 4.95 -1.04 -6.91
CA ILE A 56 5.95 0.00 -6.64
C ILE A 56 5.78 1.10 -7.68
N VAL A 57 5.52 2.31 -7.23
CA VAL A 57 5.30 3.47 -8.10
C VAL A 57 6.59 4.27 -8.16
N ASN A 58 7.03 4.76 -9.34
CA ASN A 58 8.29 5.52 -9.49
C ASN A 58 8.16 7.05 -9.64
N LYS A 59 6.96 7.58 -9.92
CA LYS A 59 6.66 9.02 -9.75
C LYS A 59 5.33 9.27 -9.04
N PRO A 60 5.19 10.34 -8.23
CA PRO A 60 3.93 10.65 -7.54
C PRO A 60 2.71 10.78 -8.48
N ALA A 61 2.92 11.21 -9.73
CA ALA A 61 1.87 11.34 -10.74
C ALA A 61 1.14 10.01 -11.00
N ASP A 62 1.83 8.88 -10.86
CA ASP A 62 1.34 7.55 -11.17
C ASP A 62 0.58 6.90 -9.98
N LEU A 63 0.48 7.59 -8.83
CA LEU A 63 -0.22 7.07 -7.64
C LEU A 63 -1.72 6.88 -7.88
N SER A 64 -2.34 7.81 -8.61
CA SER A 64 -3.78 7.75 -8.88
C SER A 64 -4.14 6.49 -9.68
N ASP A 65 -3.35 6.16 -10.70
CA ASP A 65 -3.48 4.93 -11.48
C ASP A 65 -3.25 3.68 -10.62
N ALA A 66 -2.25 3.70 -9.74
CA ALA A 66 -1.99 2.58 -8.82
C ALA A 66 -3.16 2.30 -7.88
N VAL A 67 -3.80 3.35 -7.36
CA VAL A 67 -4.99 3.23 -6.49
C VAL A 67 -6.19 2.72 -7.27
N ALA A 68 -6.43 3.26 -8.48
CA ALA A 68 -7.51 2.79 -9.35
C ALA A 68 -7.36 1.31 -9.72
N ASP A 69 -6.14 0.89 -10.07
CA ASP A 69 -5.83 -0.50 -10.41
C ASP A 69 -5.96 -1.47 -9.24
N TYR A 70 -5.76 -1.01 -8.01
CA TYR A 70 -5.98 -1.83 -6.82
C TYR A 70 -7.48 -2.13 -6.65
N PHE A 71 -8.32 -1.10 -6.73
CA PHE A 71 -9.76 -1.25 -6.52
C PHE A 71 -10.53 -1.82 -7.71
N SER A 72 -9.95 -1.86 -8.92
CA SER A 72 -10.58 -2.50 -10.08
C SER A 72 -10.49 -4.04 -10.06
N LYS A 73 -9.50 -4.60 -9.33
CA LYS A 73 -9.29 -6.06 -9.25
C LYS A 73 -10.30 -6.80 -8.37
N GLU A 74 -11.01 -6.11 -7.49
CA GLU A 74 -11.99 -6.67 -6.54
C GLU A 74 -13.33 -7.09 -7.20
N THR A 75 -13.38 -7.29 -8.52
CA THR A 75 -14.62 -7.61 -9.26
C THR A 75 -14.77 -9.10 -9.64
N HIS A 76 -14.07 -10.03 -8.99
CA HIS A 76 -14.23 -11.49 -9.24
C HIS A 76 -14.47 -12.28 -7.95
#